data_AF-A0AAD9MGM7-F1
#
_entry.id   AF-A0AAD9MGM7-F1
#
_cell.length_a   1.000
_cell.length_b   1.000
_cell.length_c   1.000
_cell.angle_alpha   90.00
_cell.angle_beta   90.00
_cell.angle_gamma   90.00
#
_symmetry.space_group_name_H-M   'P 1'
#
loop_
_entity.id
_entity.type
_entity.pdbx_description
1 polymer ?
#
loop_
_entity_poly.entity_id
_entity_poly.type
_entity_poly.pdbx_seq_one_letter_code
_entity_poly.pdbx_strand_id
1 'polypeptide(L)'
;MPALNAAALSGPKWPAIRQNFRLVRRPGGTTLLVSDGLSDPFHDVHDAGGNVNGYSLEFFIETPSNELPSDPAEVRTTWQFQLLYTVSQLAAGHGSIRSIIDDMELLSTEAEGVAEAIPEAQRARHVNRAGRVGALLGLQDPGAGIPAFVPGMPLTDVKLVNIKLIALSELKLITDRGAQGRKRLAELFSAGSHPLLSSLERTPVL
;
A
#
# COMPACT_ATOMS: atom_id res chain seq x y z
N MET A 1 0.10 -10.63 -17.96
CA MET A 1 0.65 -9.99 -16.74
C MET A 1 1.08 -11.09 -15.78
N PRO A 2 2.34 -11.15 -15.33
CA PRO A 2 2.77 -12.15 -14.35
C PRO A 2 2.07 -11.92 -13.00
N ALA A 3 1.69 -12.99 -12.31
CA ALA A 3 1.10 -12.96 -10.97
C ALA A 3 2.07 -13.59 -9.97
N LEU A 4 2.31 -12.93 -8.83
CA LEU A 4 3.14 -13.46 -7.75
C LEU A 4 2.23 -14.15 -6.72
N ASN A 5 2.25 -15.49 -6.69
CA ASN A 5 1.51 -16.30 -5.72
C ASN A 5 2.26 -16.44 -4.38
N ALA A 6 1.77 -15.82 -3.30
CA ALA A 6 2.32 -15.98 -1.96
C ALA A 6 1.67 -17.19 -1.27
N ALA A 7 2.11 -18.40 -1.59
CA ALA A 7 1.68 -19.58 -0.84
C ALA A 7 2.45 -19.69 0.50
N ALA A 8 1.68 -19.79 1.59
CA ALA A 8 2.07 -20.11 2.98
C ALA A 8 2.90 -19.06 3.75
N LEU A 9 2.30 -17.90 4.04
CA LEU A 9 2.76 -17.01 5.11
C LEU A 9 1.65 -16.94 6.19
N SER A 10 2.00 -17.21 7.45
CA SER A 10 1.09 -17.20 8.59
C SER A 10 0.57 -15.78 8.86
N GLY A 11 -0.63 -15.48 8.39
CA GLY A 11 -1.34 -14.24 8.69
C GLY A 11 -2.83 -14.39 8.45
N PRO A 12 -3.64 -13.34 8.72
CA PRO A 12 -5.09 -13.41 8.58
C PRO A 12 -5.48 -13.88 7.17
N LYS A 13 -6.49 -14.76 7.09
CA LYS A 13 -6.97 -15.27 5.81
C LYS A 13 -7.57 -14.12 5.01
N TRP A 14 -7.10 -13.95 3.78
CA TRP A 14 -7.77 -13.07 2.81
C TRP A 14 -9.12 -13.66 2.40
N PRO A 15 -10.09 -12.83 1.95
CA PRO A 15 -11.46 -13.26 1.67
C PRO A 15 -11.59 -14.53 0.82
N ALA A 16 -10.75 -14.69 -0.19
CA ALA A 16 -10.74 -15.86 -1.08
C ALA A 16 -9.51 -16.77 -0.93
N ILE A 17 -8.75 -16.68 0.17
CA ILE A 17 -7.50 -17.44 0.43
C ILE A 17 -6.36 -17.08 -0.56
N ARG A 18 -6.65 -16.36 -1.64
CA ARG A 18 -5.72 -15.92 -2.68
C ARG A 18 -5.00 -14.63 -2.24
N GLN A 19 -3.71 -14.76 -1.94
CA GLN A 19 -2.81 -13.63 -1.66
C GLN A 19 -1.93 -13.38 -2.87
N ASN A 20 -2.49 -12.72 -3.89
CA ASN A 20 -1.75 -12.40 -5.10
C ASN A 20 -1.36 -10.93 -5.15
N PHE A 21 -0.31 -10.68 -5.94
CA PHE A 21 0.19 -9.34 -6.21
C PHE A 21 0.47 -9.19 -7.70
N ARG A 22 0.23 -7.98 -8.21
CA ARG A 22 0.42 -7.60 -9.61
C ARG A 22 1.53 -6.56 -9.73
N LEU A 23 2.32 -6.71 -10.78
CA LEU A 23 3.30 -5.73 -11.23
C LEU A 23 2.81 -5.10 -12.52
N VAL A 24 2.60 -3.78 -12.50
CA VAL A 24 2.17 -2.99 -13.65
C VAL A 24 3.25 -1.99 -13.99
N ARG A 25 4.04 -2.28 -15.02
CA ARG A 25 5.05 -1.35 -15.56
C ARG A 25 4.36 -0.21 -16.29
N ARG A 26 4.75 1.02 -16.00
CA ARG A 26 4.13 2.22 -16.56
C ARG A 26 5.03 2.91 -17.59
N PRO A 27 4.43 3.53 -18.63
CA PRO A 27 5.14 4.54 -19.40
C PRO A 27 5.61 5.66 -18.46
N GLY A 28 6.90 6.03 -18.49
CA GLY A 28 7.49 6.99 -17.54
C GLY A 28 8.48 6.39 -16.54
N GLY A 29 8.74 5.08 -16.61
CA GLY A 29 9.81 4.44 -15.83
C GLY A 29 9.42 4.09 -14.39
N THR A 30 8.14 4.17 -14.02
CA THR A 30 7.62 3.69 -12.72
C THR A 30 6.93 2.34 -12.85
N THR A 31 6.80 1.63 -11.74
CA THR A 31 6.05 0.38 -11.63
C THR A 31 5.08 0.47 -10.46
N LEU A 32 3.85 -0.03 -10.67
CA LEU A 32 2.90 -0.25 -9.59
C LEU A 32 3.00 -1.68 -9.09
N LEU A 33 3.12 -1.84 -7.77
CA LEU A 33 2.85 -3.09 -7.07
C LEU A 33 1.46 -2.96 -6.49
N VAL A 34 0.55 -3.88 -6.83
CA VAL A 34 -0.86 -3.83 -6.42
C VAL A 34 -1.24 -5.16 -5.76
N SER A 35 -1.99 -5.12 -4.66
CA SER A 35 -2.63 -6.31 -4.12
C SER A 35 -3.72 -6.82 -5.08
N ASP A 36 -3.94 -8.13 -5.13
CA ASP A 36 -4.97 -8.79 -5.94
C ASP A 36 -5.57 -9.91 -5.10
N GLY A 37 -6.68 -9.59 -4.42
CA GLY A 37 -7.46 -10.56 -3.66
C GLY A 37 -8.10 -10.02 -2.38
N LEU A 38 -7.79 -8.79 -1.95
CA LEU A 38 -8.50 -8.16 -0.82
C LEU A 38 -9.96 -7.84 -1.19
N SER A 39 -10.19 -7.56 -2.47
CA SER A 39 -11.52 -7.32 -3.03
C SER A 39 -12.23 -8.60 -3.48
N ASP A 40 -11.58 -9.76 -3.49
CA ASP A 40 -12.25 -11.01 -3.88
C ASP A 40 -13.44 -11.29 -2.94
N PRO A 41 -14.56 -11.83 -3.44
CA PRO A 41 -15.70 -12.17 -2.59
C PRO A 41 -15.30 -13.16 -1.48
N PHE A 42 -15.91 -13.03 -0.30
CA PHE A 42 -15.70 -13.99 0.78
C PHE A 42 -16.26 -15.36 0.39
N HIS A 43 -15.50 -16.43 0.65
CA HIS A 43 -15.90 -17.81 0.30
C HIS A 43 -17.15 -18.34 1.05
N ASP A 44 -17.58 -17.71 2.14
CA ASP A 44 -18.69 -18.15 2.99
C ASP A 44 -19.97 -17.34 2.82
N VAL A 45 -19.97 -16.30 1.98
CA VAL A 45 -21.14 -15.47 1.70
C VAL A 45 -21.81 -15.97 0.42
N HIS A 46 -22.73 -16.93 0.56
CA HIS A 46 -23.45 -17.47 -0.58
C HIS A 46 -24.91 -17.01 -0.73
N ASP A 47 -25.65 -16.64 0.34
CA ASP A 47 -27.13 -16.60 0.21
C ASP A 47 -27.91 -15.54 1.03
N ALA A 48 -27.31 -14.43 1.47
CA ALA A 48 -28.08 -13.40 2.20
C ALA A 48 -27.72 -11.96 1.83
N GLY A 49 -28.37 -11.41 0.79
CA GLY A 49 -28.49 -9.94 0.65
C GLY A 49 -27.58 -9.24 -0.37
N GLY A 50 -27.10 -9.95 -1.39
CA GLY A 50 -26.30 -9.37 -2.48
C GLY A 50 -24.83 -9.72 -2.36
N ASN A 51 -24.28 -10.29 -3.43
CA ASN A 51 -22.90 -10.71 -3.48
C ASN A 51 -22.03 -9.44 -3.59
N VAL A 52 -21.29 -9.08 -2.53
CA VAL A 52 -20.37 -7.93 -2.52
C VAL A 52 -18.93 -8.42 -2.62
N ASN A 53 -18.06 -7.58 -3.17
CA ASN A 53 -16.61 -7.80 -3.06
C ASN A 53 -16.20 -7.83 -1.59
N GLY A 54 -15.10 -8.52 -1.27
CA GLY A 54 -14.61 -8.71 0.10
C GLY A 54 -14.44 -7.41 0.88
N TYR A 55 -13.24 -6.83 0.89
CA TYR A 55 -12.99 -5.53 1.51
C TYR A 55 -13.28 -4.35 0.58
N SER A 56 -13.70 -4.62 -0.67
CA SER A 56 -13.96 -3.61 -1.71
C SER A 56 -12.83 -2.60 -1.87
N LEU A 57 -11.59 -3.02 -1.64
CA LEU A 57 -10.40 -2.20 -1.83
C LEU A 57 -9.21 -3.05 -2.27
N GLU A 58 -8.24 -2.40 -2.89
CA GLU A 58 -6.89 -2.92 -3.11
C GLU A 58 -5.87 -1.83 -2.79
N PHE A 59 -4.72 -2.22 -2.28
CA PHE A 59 -3.60 -1.32 -2.03
C PHE A 59 -2.61 -1.32 -3.19
N PHE A 60 -1.93 -0.19 -3.39
CA PHE A 60 -0.83 -0.13 -4.33
C PHE A 60 0.32 0.75 -3.85
N ILE A 61 1.53 0.40 -4.29
CA ILE A 61 2.74 1.23 -4.20
C ILE A 61 3.16 1.59 -5.61
N GLU A 62 3.43 2.87 -5.85
CA GLU A 62 4.17 3.32 -7.03
C GLU A 62 5.64 3.53 -6.68
N THR A 63 6.55 2.97 -7.47
CA THR A 63 8.02 3.04 -7.24
C THR A 63 8.75 3.23 -8.56
N PRO A 64 9.98 3.81 -8.57
CA PRO A 64 10.84 3.77 -9.75
C PRO A 64 11.12 2.31 -10.16
N SER A 65 11.04 2.02 -11.46
CA SER A 65 11.22 0.65 -11.97
C SER A 65 12.64 0.12 -11.76
N ASN A 66 13.63 1.02 -11.69
CA ASN A 66 15.03 0.69 -11.42
C ASN A 66 15.31 0.37 -9.94
N GLU A 67 14.36 0.61 -9.04
CA GLU A 67 14.43 0.18 -7.63
C GLU A 67 13.84 -1.22 -7.41
N LEU A 68 13.38 -1.88 -8.48
CA LEU A 68 12.91 -3.26 -8.44
C LEU A 68 13.90 -4.19 -9.18
N PRO A 69 14.04 -5.44 -8.72
CA PRO A 69 14.81 -6.43 -9.45
C PRO A 69 14.17 -6.73 -10.80
N SER A 70 15.02 -7.08 -11.78
CA SER A 70 14.56 -7.48 -13.11
C SER A 70 13.79 -8.79 -13.09
N ASP A 71 14.15 -9.72 -12.19
CA ASP A 71 13.43 -10.97 -11.97
C ASP A 71 12.19 -10.72 -11.08
N PRO A 72 10.97 -10.96 -11.59
CA PRO A 72 9.76 -10.86 -10.79
C PRO A 72 9.76 -11.73 -9.53
N ALA A 73 10.47 -12.87 -9.53
CA ALA A 73 10.53 -13.77 -8.37
C ALA A 73 11.23 -13.10 -7.17
N GLU A 74 12.22 -12.25 -7.43
CA GLU A 74 12.98 -11.51 -6.42
C GLU A 74 12.22 -10.32 -5.86
N VAL A 75 11.16 -9.83 -6.52
CA VAL A 75 10.37 -8.69 -6.03
C VAL A 75 9.83 -8.93 -4.62
N ARG A 76 9.59 -10.19 -4.24
CA ARG A 76 9.12 -10.54 -2.89
C ARG A 76 10.09 -10.19 -1.79
N THR A 77 11.38 -10.05 -2.07
CA THR A 77 12.39 -9.71 -1.06
C THR A 77 12.55 -8.21 -0.87
N THR A 78 11.89 -7.39 -1.71
CA THR A 78 12.06 -5.94 -1.69
C THR A 78 11.17 -5.27 -0.65
N TRP A 79 11.58 -4.08 -0.19
CA TRP A 79 10.81 -3.31 0.78
C TRP A 79 9.42 -2.94 0.25
N GLN A 80 9.28 -2.71 -1.06
CA GLN A 80 8.00 -2.40 -1.68
C GLN A 80 7.00 -3.54 -1.47
N PHE A 81 7.42 -4.78 -1.78
CA PHE A 81 6.56 -5.93 -1.58
C PHE A 81 6.26 -6.16 -0.11
N GLN A 82 7.28 -6.12 0.77
CA GLN A 82 7.10 -6.36 2.19
C GLN A 82 6.17 -5.32 2.84
N LEU A 83 6.27 -4.05 2.44
CA LEU A 83 5.37 -3.00 2.91
C LEU A 83 3.95 -3.20 2.41
N LEU A 84 3.76 -3.45 1.10
CA LEU A 84 2.45 -3.72 0.51
C LEU A 84 1.79 -4.94 1.16
N TYR A 85 2.54 -6.03 1.33
CA TYR A 85 2.09 -7.25 1.98
C TYR A 85 1.64 -6.95 3.41
N THR A 86 2.49 -6.31 4.23
CA THR A 86 2.20 -6.03 5.64
C THR A 86 0.97 -5.13 5.80
N VAL A 87 0.86 -4.05 5.01
CA VAL A 87 -0.33 -3.18 5.05
C VAL A 87 -1.59 -3.93 4.64
N SER A 88 -1.50 -4.78 3.62
CA SER A 88 -2.63 -5.62 3.19
C SER A 88 -3.05 -6.63 4.27
N GLN A 89 -2.10 -7.19 5.02
CA GLN A 89 -2.38 -8.08 6.16
C GLN A 89 -3.04 -7.33 7.32
N LEU A 90 -2.58 -6.12 7.64
CA LEU A 90 -3.21 -5.26 8.65
C LEU A 90 -4.66 -4.97 8.26
N ALA A 91 -4.89 -4.58 7.00
CA ALA A 91 -6.23 -4.34 6.48
C ALA A 91 -7.13 -5.57 6.58
N ALA A 92 -6.63 -6.76 6.21
CA ALA A 92 -7.39 -8.00 6.32
C ALA A 92 -7.67 -8.42 7.78
N GLY A 93 -6.84 -8.00 8.75
CA GLY A 93 -7.09 -8.22 10.17
C GLY A 93 -8.14 -7.26 10.77
N HIS A 94 -8.40 -6.13 10.11
CA HIS A 94 -9.37 -5.13 10.53
C HIS A 94 -10.58 -5.16 9.57
N GLY A 95 -11.57 -6.01 9.86
CA GLY A 95 -12.72 -6.28 8.98
C GLY A 95 -13.56 -5.08 8.50
N SER A 96 -13.29 -3.86 9.01
CA SER A 96 -13.93 -2.59 8.61
C SER A 96 -12.95 -1.57 8.02
N ILE A 97 -11.80 -2.00 7.50
CA ILE A 97 -10.76 -1.09 6.99
C ILE A 97 -11.29 -0.13 5.91
N ARG A 98 -12.25 -0.56 5.09
CA ARG A 98 -12.84 0.26 4.03
C ARG A 98 -13.58 1.48 4.57
N SER A 99 -14.44 1.31 5.59
CA SER A 99 -15.16 2.42 6.18
C SER A 99 -14.20 3.39 6.88
N ILE A 100 -13.17 2.88 7.55
CA ILE A 100 -12.14 3.70 8.19
C ILE A 100 -11.42 4.58 7.14
N ILE A 101 -11.07 4.01 5.98
CA ILE A 101 -10.42 4.75 4.89
C ILE A 101 -11.37 5.78 4.27
N ASP A 102 -12.65 5.45 4.12
CA ASP A 102 -13.64 6.38 3.57
C ASP A 102 -13.91 7.55 4.54
N ASP A 103 -13.94 7.31 5.85
CA ASP A 103 -14.18 8.34 6.86
C ASP A 103 -12.96 9.23 7.11
N MET A 104 -11.75 8.65 7.12
CA MET A 104 -10.54 9.36 7.52
C MET A 104 -9.79 9.99 6.35
N GLU A 105 -10.06 9.55 5.11
CA GLU A 105 -9.39 9.88 3.84
C GLU A 105 -7.89 9.54 3.78
N LEU A 106 -7.16 9.87 4.85
CA LEU A 106 -5.74 9.61 5.05
C LEU A 106 -5.53 8.81 6.35
N LEU A 107 -4.86 7.67 6.22
CA LEU A 107 -4.40 6.86 7.34
C LEU A 107 -2.89 6.81 7.39
N SER A 108 -2.34 6.46 8.54
CA SER A 108 -0.91 6.21 8.70
C SER A 108 -0.71 4.95 9.52
N THR A 109 0.35 4.22 9.22
CA THR A 109 0.71 3.01 9.97
C THR A 109 2.23 2.87 10.11
N GLU A 110 2.65 2.08 11.07
CA GLU A 110 4.01 1.60 11.22
C GLU A 110 4.03 0.10 10.91
N ALA A 111 4.66 -0.28 9.79
CA ALA A 111 4.74 -1.66 9.32
C ALA A 111 5.95 -2.40 9.93
N GLU A 112 5.68 -3.55 10.54
CA GLU A 112 6.69 -4.50 10.99
C GLU A 112 7.17 -5.39 9.83
N GLY A 113 8.32 -6.06 9.98
CA GLY A 113 8.83 -7.02 8.98
C GLY A 113 9.43 -6.40 7.71
N VAL A 114 9.38 -5.08 7.54
CA VAL A 114 9.93 -4.39 6.35
C VAL A 114 11.41 -4.02 6.53
N ALA A 115 11.88 -3.82 7.76
CA ALA A 115 13.21 -3.27 8.04
C ALA A 115 14.38 -4.05 7.42
N GLU A 116 14.28 -5.38 7.35
CA GLU A 116 15.36 -6.20 6.78
C GLU A 116 15.50 -6.02 5.27
N ALA A 117 14.40 -5.69 4.58
CA ALA A 117 14.41 -5.39 3.15
C ALA A 117 14.87 -3.95 2.84
N ILE A 118 15.05 -3.10 3.87
CA ILE A 118 15.61 -1.76 3.73
C ILE A 118 17.15 -1.86 3.78
N PRO A 119 17.88 -1.38 2.75
CA PRO A 119 19.34 -1.33 2.75
C PRO A 119 19.89 -0.59 3.98
N GLU A 120 20.99 -1.09 4.54
CA GLU A 120 21.57 -0.58 5.80
C GLU A 120 21.78 0.94 5.79
N ALA A 121 22.31 1.48 4.68
CA ALA A 121 22.54 2.91 4.50
C ALA A 121 21.26 3.77 4.60
N GLN A 122 20.09 3.20 4.32
CA GLN A 122 18.80 3.88 4.34
C GLN A 122 18.02 3.64 5.66
N ARG A 123 18.46 2.70 6.52
CA ARG A 123 17.73 2.32 7.75
C ARG A 123 17.61 3.48 8.73
N ALA A 124 18.67 4.27 8.92
CA ALA A 124 18.65 5.41 9.84
C ALA A 124 17.56 6.44 9.51
N ARG A 125 17.11 6.46 8.26
CA ARG A 125 16.11 7.41 7.76
C ARG A 125 14.69 6.86 7.73
N HIS A 126 14.52 5.55 7.65
CA HIS A 126 13.22 4.92 7.38
C HIS A 126 12.78 3.88 8.41
N VAL A 127 13.70 3.37 9.25
CA VAL A 127 13.42 2.31 10.23
C VAL A 127 13.55 2.87 11.64
N ASN A 128 12.45 2.83 12.40
CA ASN A 128 12.44 3.34 13.77
C ASN A 128 13.13 2.38 14.75
N ARG A 129 13.26 2.79 16.02
CA ARG A 129 13.92 1.98 17.06
C ARG A 129 13.27 0.61 17.31
N ALA A 130 11.99 0.45 16.95
CA ALA A 130 11.27 -0.81 17.07
C ALA A 130 11.39 -1.68 15.81
N GLY A 131 12.20 -1.29 14.82
CA GLY A 131 12.33 -2.02 13.56
C GLY A 131 11.14 -1.84 12.61
N ARG A 132 10.34 -0.77 12.79
CA ARG A 132 9.16 -0.49 11.96
C ARG A 132 9.41 0.61 10.95
N VAL A 133 8.69 0.53 9.83
CA VAL A 133 8.73 1.50 8.73
C VAL A 133 7.40 2.25 8.64
N GLY A 134 7.46 3.57 8.53
CA GLY A 134 6.26 4.41 8.42
C GLY A 134 5.65 4.39 7.02
N ALA A 135 4.31 4.38 6.95
CA ALA A 135 3.57 4.58 5.71
C ALA A 135 2.38 5.52 5.89
N LEU A 136 2.10 6.33 4.86
CA LEU A 136 0.89 7.14 4.70
C LEU A 136 0.00 6.48 3.64
N LEU A 137 -1.29 6.37 3.90
CA LEU A 137 -2.26 5.68 3.06
C LEU A 137 -3.30 6.66 2.52
N GLY A 138 -3.76 6.44 1.30
CA GLY A 138 -4.91 7.15 0.73
C GLY A 138 -4.58 8.46 0.01
N LEU A 139 -3.30 8.73 -0.28
CA LEU A 139 -2.95 9.83 -1.17
C LEU A 139 -3.54 9.64 -2.57
N GLN A 140 -3.87 10.75 -3.21
CA GLN A 140 -4.40 10.80 -4.57
C GLN A 140 -3.55 11.72 -5.43
N ASP A 141 -3.43 11.34 -6.70
CA ASP A 141 -2.85 12.19 -7.75
C ASP A 141 -3.69 12.01 -9.02
N PRO A 142 -4.62 12.94 -9.30
CA PRO A 142 -5.44 12.90 -10.51
C PRO A 142 -4.60 12.92 -11.80
N GLY A 143 -3.40 13.50 -11.77
CA GLY A 143 -2.47 13.56 -12.90
C GLY A 143 -1.71 12.25 -13.13
N ALA A 144 -1.67 11.36 -12.13
CA ALA A 144 -1.01 10.07 -12.25
C ALA A 144 -1.77 9.07 -13.13
N GLY A 145 -3.01 9.34 -13.57
CA GLY A 145 -3.76 8.39 -14.41
C GLY A 145 -4.06 7.05 -13.71
N ILE A 146 -3.99 7.00 -12.38
CA ILE A 146 -4.43 5.87 -11.55
C ILE A 146 -5.85 6.23 -11.06
N PRO A 147 -6.88 5.43 -11.39
CA PRO A 147 -8.23 5.75 -10.96
C PRO A 147 -8.38 5.56 -9.45
N ALA A 148 -9.24 6.36 -8.81
CA ALA A 148 -9.56 6.17 -7.39
C ALA A 148 -10.37 4.89 -7.13
N PHE A 149 -11.12 4.43 -8.14
CA PHE A 149 -11.96 3.24 -8.08
C PHE A 149 -11.87 2.43 -9.37
N VAL A 150 -11.96 1.11 -9.25
CA VAL A 150 -12.21 0.20 -10.37
C VAL A 150 -13.69 -0.19 -10.33
N PRO A 151 -14.49 0.22 -11.34
CA PRO A 151 -15.93 -0.02 -11.31
C PRO A 151 -16.26 -1.50 -11.50
N GLY A 152 -17.16 -2.03 -10.67
CA GLY A 152 -17.77 -3.36 -10.84
C GLY A 152 -16.84 -4.58 -10.81
N MET A 153 -15.80 -4.62 -9.96
CA MET A 153 -14.78 -5.68 -10.01
C MET A 153 -14.75 -6.60 -8.78
N PRO A 154 -15.11 -7.90 -8.87
CA PRO A 154 -16.02 -8.49 -9.86
C PRO A 154 -17.50 -8.16 -9.63
N LEU A 155 -17.88 -7.63 -8.46
CA LEU A 155 -19.30 -7.44 -8.08
C LEU A 155 -19.67 -6.00 -7.72
N THR A 156 -18.72 -5.24 -7.15
CA THR A 156 -18.93 -3.84 -6.72
C THR A 156 -17.71 -2.97 -7.04
N ASP A 157 -17.78 -1.67 -6.78
CA ASP A 157 -16.65 -0.78 -6.97
C ASP A 157 -15.53 -1.06 -5.95
N VAL A 158 -14.30 -1.18 -6.45
CA VAL A 158 -13.10 -1.42 -5.63
C VAL A 158 -12.31 -0.13 -5.52
N LYS A 159 -12.07 0.35 -4.29
CA LYS A 159 -11.24 1.54 -4.05
C LYS A 159 -9.75 1.18 -4.17
N LEU A 160 -9.00 1.96 -4.94
CA LEU A 160 -7.54 1.84 -4.98
C LEU A 160 -6.93 2.79 -3.95
N VAL A 161 -6.15 2.23 -3.03
CA VAL A 161 -5.56 2.98 -1.92
C VAL A 161 -4.04 2.99 -2.06
N ASN A 162 -3.48 4.18 -2.29
CA ASN A 162 -2.04 4.35 -2.32
C ASN A 162 -1.43 4.02 -0.94
N ILE A 163 -0.30 3.33 -0.94
CA ILE A 163 0.64 3.25 0.17
C ILE A 163 1.86 4.07 -0.22
N LYS A 164 2.18 5.08 0.60
CA LYS A 164 3.37 5.90 0.46
C LYS A 164 4.35 5.66 1.58
N LEU A 165 5.59 5.31 1.22
CA LEU A 165 6.70 5.26 2.16
C LEU A 165 7.02 6.68 2.68
N ILE A 166 7.10 6.83 4.00
CA ILE A 166 7.46 8.08 4.66
C ILE A 166 8.73 7.90 5.51
N ALA A 167 9.56 8.93 5.53
CA ALA A 167 10.76 8.98 6.35
C ALA A 167 10.39 9.15 7.84
N LEU A 168 11.31 8.84 8.75
CA LEU A 168 11.08 8.97 10.19
C LEU A 168 10.78 10.40 10.64
N SER A 169 11.34 11.41 9.98
CA SER A 169 11.02 12.81 10.25
C SER A 169 9.55 13.14 9.89
N GLU A 170 9.06 12.59 8.78
CA GLU A 170 7.67 12.73 8.33
C GLU A 170 6.72 11.95 9.25
N LEU A 171 7.08 10.72 9.63
CA LEU A 171 6.34 9.94 10.63
C LEU A 171 6.25 10.70 11.96
N LYS A 172 7.33 11.37 12.38
CA LYS A 172 7.33 12.18 13.60
C LYS A 172 6.29 13.30 13.56
N LEU A 173 6.11 13.97 12.42
CA LEU A 173 5.06 14.98 12.27
C LEU A 173 3.66 14.39 12.52
N ILE A 174 3.42 13.17 12.02
CA ILE A 174 2.17 12.46 12.24
C ILE A 174 2.01 12.08 13.71
N THR A 175 3.04 11.54 14.36
CA THR A 175 2.94 11.17 15.78
C THR A 175 2.72 12.40 16.67
N ASP A 176 3.31 13.54 16.32
CA ASP A 176 3.18 14.79 17.09
C ASP A 176 1.82 15.47 16.87
N ARG A 177 1.22 15.38 15.66
CA ARG A 177 0.06 16.19 15.26
C ARG A 177 -1.17 15.39 14.80
N GLY A 178 -1.09 14.06 14.84
CA GLY A 178 -2.16 13.15 14.43
C GLY A 178 -2.69 13.45 13.02
N ALA A 179 -4.01 13.63 12.92
CA ALA A 179 -4.70 13.91 11.65
C ALA A 179 -4.19 15.18 10.95
N GLN A 180 -3.85 16.22 11.71
CA GLN A 180 -3.28 17.45 11.13
C GLN A 180 -1.90 17.19 10.51
N GLY A 181 -1.09 16.31 11.12
CA GLY A 181 0.19 15.88 10.56
C GLY A 181 0.01 15.13 9.23
N ARG A 182 -0.95 14.21 9.15
CA ARG A 182 -1.27 13.51 7.89
C ARG A 182 -1.70 14.47 6.78
N LYS A 183 -2.61 15.39 7.08
CA LYS A 183 -3.08 16.41 6.12
C LYS A 183 -1.92 17.29 5.64
N ARG A 184 -1.07 17.75 6.57
CA ARG A 184 0.09 18.56 6.21
C ARG A 184 1.07 17.83 5.30
N LEU A 185 1.36 16.55 5.55
CA LEU A 185 2.20 15.76 4.65
C LEU A 185 1.56 15.57 3.28
N ALA A 186 0.24 15.34 3.23
CA ALA A 186 -0.47 15.21 1.96
C ALA A 186 -0.35 16.50 1.12
N GLU A 187 -0.54 17.68 1.72
CA GLU A 187 -0.31 18.97 1.05
C GLU A 187 1.10 19.10 0.49
N LEU A 188 2.11 18.75 1.30
CA LEU A 188 3.52 18.83 0.91
C LEU A 188 3.86 17.86 -0.24
N PHE A 189 3.28 16.65 -0.23
CA PHE A 189 3.45 15.69 -1.32
C PHE A 189 2.75 16.15 -2.60
N SER A 190 1.54 16.69 -2.49
CA SER A 190 0.78 17.22 -3.64
C SER A 190 1.44 18.45 -4.28
N ALA A 191 2.27 19.20 -3.54
CA ALA A 191 3.07 20.29 -4.08
C ALA A 191 4.28 19.83 -4.90
N GLY A 192 4.68 18.57 -4.79
CA GLY A 192 5.78 17.97 -5.55
C GLY A 192 5.34 17.37 -6.89
N SER A 193 6.30 16.98 -7.73
CA SER A 193 6.03 16.43 -9.07
C SER A 193 5.53 14.98 -9.08
N HIS A 194 5.75 14.23 -8.00
CA HIS A 194 5.35 12.82 -7.90
C HIS A 194 4.73 12.50 -6.53
N PRO A 195 3.47 12.93 -6.28
CA PRO A 195 2.81 12.80 -4.98
C PRO A 195 2.69 11.35 -4.49
N LEU A 196 2.53 10.37 -5.38
CA LEU A 196 2.33 8.96 -5.00
C LEU A 196 3.62 8.13 -4.97
N LEU A 197 4.68 8.59 -5.64
CA LEU A 197 5.92 7.83 -5.82
C LEU A 197 6.63 7.60 -4.49
N SER A 198 6.91 6.34 -4.20
CA SER A 198 7.71 5.91 -3.04
C SER A 198 9.08 5.47 -3.52
N SER A 199 10.12 5.96 -2.83
CA SER A 199 11.52 5.68 -3.12
C SER A 199 12.31 5.91 -1.84
N LEU A 200 13.33 5.10 -1.61
CA LEU A 200 14.26 5.32 -0.49
C LEU A 200 15.15 6.55 -0.72
N GLU A 201 15.37 6.91 -1.99
CA GLU A 201 16.23 8.00 -2.44
C GLU A 201 15.52 9.36 -2.49
N ARG A 202 14.17 9.38 -2.43
CA ARG A 202 13.39 10.63 -2.33
C ARG A 202 13.86 11.45 -1.13
N THR A 203 14.01 12.77 -1.22
CA THR A 203 14.27 13.64 -0.05
C THR A 203 12.99 13.83 0.80
N PRO A 204 13.04 13.91 2.16
CA PRO A 204 11.85 14.18 2.95
C PRO A 204 11.21 15.51 2.55
N VAL A 205 9.89 15.66 2.68
CA VAL A 205 9.18 16.90 2.33
C VAL A 205 9.05 17.91 3.47
N LEU A 206 9.69 17.62 4.60
CA LEU A 206 9.75 18.47 5.79
C LEU A 206 11.02 19.32 5.82
#